data_AF-A0A1F3BSZ0-F1
#
_entry.id   AF-A0A1F3BSZ0-F1
#
_cell.length_a   1.000
_cell.length_b   1.000
_cell.length_c   1.000
_cell.angle_alpha   90.00
_cell.angle_beta   90.00
_cell.angle_gamma   90.00
#
_symmetry.space_group_name_H-M   'P 1'
#
loop_
_entity.id
_entity.type
_entity.pdbx_description
1 polymer ?
#
loop_
_entity_poly.entity_id
_entity_poly.type
_entity_poly.pdbx_seq_one_letter_code
_entity_poly.pdbx_strand_id
1 'polypeptide(L)'
;MKNMKKLIAMMLMVLSVFFFACDDDEVEPLSPEKAKTELNSMDEEMAADLEAMMNAEGMKAIQALNSMDDPFATAKSSLRTSVLPNIEEYLIPFIKTNKAKSAFEATEFDFDLHVGTYTYVHTPEPHWVIITGGDKIIVNFPSDSTDMGNNDATLTIYNYQEDVNYNPTIISAELEVDDVTIVEITLNASWTSESDPETLDISVYLKPFTFNGDLAITTTSAEVNFSILLNTTKIFSAGVDATFTDATQEVLKKVSGYVQYRDVKVSASVNVSNIMTILEQVENETSPYTTIEELVDAVNDEIDAKVTKDGALIAKIELDLVYNDDVPPVQELTVVLKFSDGTTEPAQPYFEGFISSIDEFFTYLDDYFEMK
;
A
#
# COMPACT_ATOMS: atom_id res chain seq x y z
N MET A 1 -1.87 -49.76 44.74
CA MET A 1 -1.35 -48.38 44.81
C MET A 1 0.11 -48.17 44.37
N LYS A 2 0.94 -49.22 44.19
CA LYS A 2 2.35 -49.04 43.72
C LYS A 2 2.50 -48.78 42.20
N ASN A 3 1.49 -49.07 41.39
CA ASN A 3 1.55 -48.85 39.93
C ASN A 3 0.96 -47.51 39.47
N MET A 4 0.24 -46.78 40.34
CA MET A 4 -0.36 -45.47 40.02
C MET A 4 0.68 -44.34 40.06
N LYS A 5 1.69 -44.47 40.93
CA LYS A 5 2.82 -43.52 41.00
C LYS A 5 3.78 -43.63 39.81
N LYS A 6 3.89 -44.81 39.20
CA LYS A 6 4.68 -45.00 37.97
C LYS A 6 3.98 -44.43 36.74
N LEU A 7 2.65 -44.47 36.69
CA LEU A 7 1.87 -43.90 35.60
C LEU A 7 1.87 -42.36 35.64
N ILE A 8 1.76 -41.76 36.83
CA ILE A 8 1.89 -40.30 37.01
C ILE A 8 3.33 -39.81 36.73
N ALA A 9 4.35 -40.56 37.12
CA ALA A 9 5.75 -40.22 36.81
C ALA A 9 6.10 -40.38 35.32
N MET A 10 5.46 -41.31 34.61
CA MET A 10 5.63 -41.49 33.16
C MET A 10 4.87 -40.41 32.37
N MET A 11 3.70 -39.96 32.86
CA MET A 11 2.94 -38.86 32.28
C MET A 11 3.61 -37.49 32.49
N LEU A 12 4.27 -37.29 33.65
CA LEU A 12 5.13 -36.10 33.89
C LEU A 12 6.43 -36.13 33.08
N MET A 13 6.98 -37.32 32.78
CA MET A 13 8.13 -37.43 31.89
C MET A 13 7.75 -37.16 30.43
N VAL A 14 6.57 -37.59 29.97
CA VAL A 14 6.05 -37.26 28.62
C VAL A 14 5.78 -35.76 28.49
N LEU A 15 5.29 -35.09 29.55
CA LEU A 15 5.15 -33.63 29.59
C LEU A 15 6.49 -32.88 29.55
N SER A 16 7.59 -33.49 30.00
CA SER A 16 8.92 -32.89 29.87
C SER A 16 9.58 -33.08 28.49
N VAL A 17 9.01 -33.90 27.61
CA VAL A 17 9.48 -34.04 26.21
C VAL A 17 8.78 -33.05 25.27
N PHE A 18 7.66 -32.44 25.69
CA PHE A 18 6.98 -31.36 24.95
C PHE A 18 7.65 -29.98 25.08
N PHE A 19 8.75 -29.85 25.85
CA PHE A 19 9.50 -28.59 25.97
C PHE A 19 10.87 -28.61 25.26
N PHE A 20 11.20 -29.69 24.54
CA PHE A 20 12.45 -29.80 23.76
C PHE A 20 12.26 -30.44 22.38
N ALA A 21 11.01 -30.56 21.92
CA ALA A 21 10.71 -30.82 20.52
C ALA A 21 10.52 -29.47 19.84
N CYS A 22 11.27 -29.27 18.75
CA CYS A 22 11.20 -28.13 17.85
C CYS A 22 9.82 -28.14 17.18
N ASP A 23 8.81 -27.61 17.86
CA ASP A 23 7.59 -27.14 17.22
C ASP A 23 7.93 -25.75 16.69
N ASP A 24 7.71 -25.52 15.39
CA ASP A 24 7.80 -24.18 14.80
C ASP A 24 7.01 -23.22 15.70
N ASP A 25 7.70 -22.24 16.30
CA ASP A 25 7.26 -21.42 17.42
C ASP A 25 5.87 -20.80 17.19
N GLU A 26 4.79 -21.50 17.57
CA GLU A 26 3.45 -20.92 17.63
C GLU A 26 3.45 -19.91 18.79
N VAL A 27 3.59 -18.63 18.43
CA VAL A 27 3.60 -17.52 19.38
C VAL A 27 2.26 -17.51 20.13
N GLU A 28 2.32 -17.54 21.46
CA GLU A 28 1.13 -17.60 22.32
C GLU A 28 0.18 -16.42 22.00
N PRO A 29 -1.14 -16.68 21.81
CA PRO A 29 -2.11 -15.61 21.56
C PRO A 29 -2.09 -14.54 22.64
N LEU A 30 -2.34 -13.29 22.26
CA LEU A 30 -2.45 -12.19 23.21
C LEU A 30 -3.74 -12.29 24.02
N SER A 31 -3.70 -11.83 25.28
CA SER A 31 -4.93 -11.71 26.07
C SER A 31 -5.83 -10.60 25.48
N PRO A 32 -7.17 -10.71 25.62
CA PRO A 32 -8.08 -9.70 25.09
C PRO A 32 -7.77 -8.27 25.56
N GLU A 33 -7.37 -8.07 26.81
CA GLU A 33 -7.04 -6.73 27.34
C GLU A 33 -5.76 -6.15 26.72
N LYS A 34 -4.76 -6.99 26.49
CA LYS A 34 -3.54 -6.58 25.79
C LYS A 34 -3.85 -6.26 24.33
N ALA A 35 -4.56 -7.17 23.64
CA ALA A 35 -5.00 -6.97 22.27
C ALA A 35 -5.69 -5.61 22.06
N LYS A 36 -6.66 -5.27 22.92
CA LYS A 36 -7.39 -4.00 22.86
C LYS A 36 -6.47 -2.79 23.06
N THR A 37 -5.52 -2.90 24.00
CA THR A 37 -4.56 -1.82 24.27
C THR A 37 -3.69 -1.55 23.04
N GLU A 38 -3.21 -2.62 22.39
CA GLU A 38 -2.35 -2.54 21.21
C GLU A 38 -3.08 -1.99 19.98
N LEU A 39 -4.33 -2.40 19.77
CA LEU A 39 -5.16 -1.86 18.70
C LEU A 39 -5.40 -0.36 18.87
N ASN A 40 -5.61 0.11 20.10
CA ASN A 40 -5.86 1.52 20.38
C ASN A 40 -4.61 2.41 20.31
N SER A 41 -3.41 1.87 20.57
CA SER A 41 -2.16 2.65 20.47
C SER A 41 -1.70 2.89 19.02
N MET A 42 -2.22 2.11 18.08
CA MET A 42 -1.86 2.16 16.67
C MET A 42 -2.12 3.53 16.05
N ASP A 43 -3.23 4.18 16.43
CA ASP A 43 -3.67 5.46 15.88
C ASP A 43 -2.70 6.61 16.23
N GLU A 44 -2.23 6.68 17.49
CA GLU A 44 -1.31 7.73 17.95
C GLU A 44 0.06 7.63 17.25
N GLU A 45 0.58 6.40 17.10
CA GLU A 45 1.85 6.17 16.43
C GLU A 45 1.76 6.53 14.95
N MET A 46 0.65 6.15 14.28
CA MET A 46 0.45 6.43 12.87
C MET A 46 0.36 7.93 12.60
N ALA A 47 -0.40 8.67 13.41
CA ALA A 47 -0.48 10.12 13.30
C ALA A 47 0.90 10.79 13.39
N ALA A 48 1.76 10.32 14.30
CA ALA A 48 3.12 10.83 14.45
C ALA A 48 4.03 10.49 13.25
N ASP A 49 3.95 9.25 12.74
CA ASP A 49 4.72 8.83 11.55
C ASP A 49 4.29 9.60 10.30
N LEU A 50 2.98 9.86 10.13
CA LEU A 50 2.42 10.65 9.05
C LEU A 50 2.87 12.12 9.14
N GLU A 51 2.79 12.75 10.32
CA GLU A 51 3.29 14.11 10.51
C GLU A 51 4.79 14.22 10.19
N ALA A 52 5.59 13.23 10.59
CA ALA A 52 7.01 13.19 10.29
C ALA A 52 7.28 13.07 8.78
N MET A 53 6.47 12.30 8.07
CA MET A 53 6.54 12.13 6.61
C MET A 53 6.18 13.41 5.86
N MET A 54 5.09 14.07 6.26
CA MET A 54 4.66 15.36 5.69
C MET A 54 5.71 16.46 5.86
N ASN A 55 6.47 16.41 6.96
CA ASN A 55 7.49 17.39 7.29
C ASN A 55 8.91 17.03 6.79
N ALA A 56 9.05 15.91 6.08
CA ALA A 56 10.32 15.44 5.55
C ALA A 56 10.97 16.45 4.60
N GLU A 57 12.30 16.50 4.62
CA GLU A 57 13.10 17.45 3.84
C GLU A 57 12.83 17.31 2.32
N GLY A 58 12.71 16.07 1.83
CA GLY A 58 12.37 15.82 0.43
C GLY A 58 11.01 16.36 0.01
N MET A 59 9.99 16.34 0.89
CA MET A 59 8.67 16.90 0.58
C MET A 59 8.74 18.41 0.46
N LYS A 60 9.52 19.07 1.31
CA LYS A 60 9.72 20.52 1.24
C LYS A 60 10.45 20.93 -0.04
N ALA A 61 11.46 20.16 -0.45
CA ALA A 61 12.21 20.45 -1.67
C ALA A 61 11.36 20.23 -2.94
N ILE A 62 10.55 19.16 -2.99
CA ILE A 62 9.57 18.95 -4.07
C ILE A 62 8.54 20.09 -4.10
N GLN A 63 8.03 20.50 -2.93
CA GLN A 63 7.10 21.63 -2.83
C GLN A 63 7.72 22.92 -3.38
N ALA A 64 8.99 23.19 -3.05
CA ALA A 64 9.69 24.35 -3.56
C ALA A 64 9.80 24.31 -5.10
N LEU A 65 10.19 23.16 -5.67
CA LEU A 65 10.24 22.96 -7.13
C LEU A 65 8.87 23.22 -7.79
N ASN A 66 7.81 22.68 -7.20
CA ASN A 66 6.44 22.78 -7.73
C ASN A 66 5.87 24.20 -7.64
N SER A 67 6.40 25.03 -6.73
CA SER A 67 6.02 26.45 -6.63
C SER A 67 6.61 27.34 -7.73
N MET A 68 7.51 26.80 -8.55
CA MET A 68 8.16 27.52 -9.65
C MET A 68 7.45 27.29 -10.98
N ASP A 69 7.64 28.22 -11.92
CA ASP A 69 7.15 28.03 -13.29
C ASP A 69 7.77 26.76 -13.90
N ASP A 70 6.98 25.98 -14.62
CA ASP A 70 7.45 24.76 -15.27
C ASP A 70 8.51 25.07 -16.37
N PRO A 71 9.77 24.59 -16.24
CA PRO A 71 10.82 24.83 -17.24
C PRO A 71 10.51 24.23 -18.62
N PHE A 72 9.57 23.29 -18.69
CA PHE A 72 9.17 22.59 -19.92
C PHE A 72 7.98 23.25 -20.63
N ALA A 73 7.29 24.20 -19.99
CA ALA A 73 6.07 24.83 -20.52
C ALA A 73 6.29 25.72 -21.76
N THR A 74 7.53 26.10 -22.08
CA THR A 74 7.84 26.95 -23.24
C THR A 74 8.11 26.19 -24.55
N ALA A 75 8.23 24.85 -24.49
CA ALA A 75 8.16 24.03 -25.69
C ALA A 75 6.76 24.23 -26.29
N LYS A 76 6.67 24.66 -27.55
CA LYS A 76 5.43 25.03 -28.25
C LYS A 76 4.48 23.84 -28.53
N SER A 77 4.31 22.92 -27.58
CA SER A 77 3.18 22.03 -27.54
C SER A 77 2.04 22.77 -26.85
N SER A 78 0.96 23.07 -27.57
CA SER A 78 -0.29 23.57 -26.98
C SER A 78 -1.02 22.51 -26.14
N LEU A 79 -0.34 21.43 -25.77
CA LEU A 79 -0.82 20.24 -25.09
C LEU A 79 0.19 19.96 -23.97
N ARG A 80 -0.23 20.20 -22.73
CA ARG A 80 0.62 20.13 -21.53
C ARG A 80 1.10 18.69 -21.32
N THR A 81 2.36 18.41 -21.65
CA THR A 81 3.13 17.25 -21.18
C THR A 81 4.30 17.77 -20.35
N SER A 82 3.98 18.39 -19.23
CA SER A 82 4.96 18.92 -18.29
C SER A 82 5.65 17.76 -17.57
N VAL A 83 6.97 17.65 -17.73
CA VAL A 83 7.82 16.59 -17.14
C VAL A 83 7.59 16.45 -15.63
N LEU A 84 7.46 17.57 -14.93
CA LEU A 84 7.31 17.60 -13.47
C LEU A 84 6.01 16.94 -13.01
N PRO A 85 4.81 17.30 -13.52
CA PRO A 85 3.57 16.57 -13.26
C PRO A 85 3.57 15.09 -13.63
N ASN A 86 4.31 14.67 -14.67
CA ASN A 86 4.45 13.24 -14.96
C ASN A 86 5.31 12.56 -13.88
N ILE A 87 6.40 13.19 -13.44
CA ILE A 87 7.22 12.68 -12.34
C ILE A 87 6.43 12.63 -11.03
N GLU A 88 5.60 13.63 -10.75
CA GLU A 88 4.66 13.62 -9.63
C GLU A 88 3.68 12.44 -9.71
N GLU A 89 3.12 12.16 -10.89
CA GLU A 89 2.26 10.99 -11.11
C GLU A 89 3.00 9.68 -10.81
N TYR A 90 4.28 9.59 -11.18
CA TYR A 90 5.09 8.42 -10.86
C TYR A 90 5.60 8.40 -9.42
N LEU A 91 5.73 9.54 -8.74
CA LEU A 91 6.11 9.59 -7.33
C LEU A 91 5.04 8.93 -6.45
N ILE A 92 3.77 9.01 -6.85
CA ILE A 92 2.65 8.35 -6.14
C ILE A 92 1.68 7.67 -7.11
N PRO A 93 2.03 6.48 -7.63
CA PRO A 93 1.25 5.82 -8.68
C PRO A 93 -0.13 5.33 -8.22
N PHE A 94 -0.42 5.38 -6.92
CA PHE A 94 -1.64 4.84 -6.31
C PHE A 94 -2.78 5.87 -6.17
N ILE A 95 -2.53 7.16 -6.47
CA ILE A 95 -3.48 8.28 -6.33
C ILE A 95 -4.30 8.51 -7.61
N LYS A 96 -4.58 7.47 -8.39
CA LYS A 96 -5.43 7.61 -9.58
C LYS A 96 -6.91 7.70 -9.20
N THR A 97 -7.37 8.88 -8.82
CA THR A 97 -8.76 9.27 -9.00
C THR A 97 -9.01 9.60 -10.48
N ASN A 98 -9.17 8.56 -11.31
CA ASN A 98 -9.78 8.65 -12.65
C ASN A 98 -9.43 9.90 -13.49
N LYS A 99 -8.17 10.13 -13.79
CA LYS A 99 -7.79 10.96 -14.95
C LYS A 99 -7.61 10.02 -16.12
N ALA A 100 -8.73 9.64 -16.74
CA ALA A 100 -8.69 9.13 -18.12
C ALA A 100 -7.85 10.13 -18.91
N LYS A 101 -6.73 9.69 -19.50
CA LYS A 101 -5.87 10.52 -20.36
C LYS A 101 -6.80 11.41 -21.17
N SER A 102 -6.83 12.70 -20.87
CA SER A 102 -7.73 13.57 -21.62
C SER A 102 -7.32 13.46 -23.08
N ALA A 103 -8.23 13.58 -24.05
CA ALA A 103 -7.85 13.52 -25.47
C ALA A 103 -6.79 14.57 -25.89
N PHE A 104 -6.39 15.44 -24.96
CA PHE A 104 -5.35 16.47 -25.05
C PHE A 104 -4.01 16.09 -24.37
N GLU A 105 -3.94 15.01 -23.60
CA GLU A 105 -2.71 14.43 -23.01
C GLU A 105 -2.10 13.34 -23.92
N ALA A 106 -2.61 13.21 -25.15
CA ALA A 106 -2.29 12.15 -26.09
C ALA A 106 -0.97 12.33 -26.86
N THR A 107 -0.12 13.29 -26.49
CA THR A 107 1.21 13.42 -27.07
C THR A 107 2.23 12.73 -26.18
N GLU A 108 3.02 11.86 -26.79
CA GLU A 108 4.11 11.11 -26.18
C GLU A 108 5.13 12.06 -25.52
N PHE A 109 5.69 11.63 -24.38
CA PHE A 109 6.74 12.37 -23.71
C PHE A 109 8.09 12.05 -24.36
N ASP A 110 8.65 13.00 -25.11
CA ASP A 110 9.93 12.81 -25.79
C ASP A 110 11.10 13.22 -24.85
N PHE A 111 11.63 12.25 -24.11
CA PHE A 111 12.74 12.48 -23.18
C PHE A 111 13.97 13.09 -23.88
N ASP A 112 14.27 12.63 -25.10
CA ASP A 112 15.43 13.07 -25.89
C ASP A 112 15.34 14.56 -26.28
N LEU A 113 14.14 15.12 -26.43
CA LEU A 113 13.96 16.56 -26.66
C LEU A 113 14.20 17.42 -25.42
N HIS A 114 14.13 16.82 -24.24
CA HIS A 114 14.22 17.53 -22.96
C HIS A 114 15.55 17.34 -22.24
N VAL A 115 16.47 16.52 -22.76
CA VAL A 115 17.82 16.39 -22.19
C VAL A 115 18.58 17.73 -22.18
N GLY A 116 19.16 18.05 -21.03
CA GLY A 116 19.81 19.33 -20.80
C GLY A 116 19.83 19.73 -19.33
N THR A 117 20.40 20.90 -19.09
CA THR A 117 20.44 21.55 -17.77
C THR A 117 19.56 22.78 -17.76
N TYR A 118 18.66 22.82 -16.80
CA TYR A 118 17.70 23.88 -16.52
C TYR A 118 18.11 24.53 -15.20
N THR A 119 18.47 25.81 -15.22
CA THR A 119 18.90 26.51 -14.01
C THR A 119 17.95 27.67 -13.74
N TYR A 120 17.32 27.66 -12.57
CA TYR A 120 16.43 28.73 -12.16
C TYR A 120 17.23 30.00 -11.86
N VAL A 121 16.73 31.15 -12.30
CA VAL A 121 17.34 32.45 -12.04
C VAL A 121 16.32 33.37 -11.37
N HIS A 122 16.54 33.62 -10.08
CA HIS A 122 15.71 34.53 -9.30
C HIS A 122 16.14 36.00 -9.50
N THR A 123 15.74 36.56 -10.63
CA THR A 123 15.84 37.99 -10.95
C THR A 123 14.48 38.69 -10.79
N PRO A 124 14.39 40.04 -10.89
CA PRO A 124 13.11 40.74 -10.88
C PRO A 124 12.09 40.21 -11.89
N GLU A 125 12.57 39.58 -12.96
CA GLU A 125 11.80 38.73 -13.87
C GLU A 125 12.36 37.30 -13.75
N PRO A 126 11.77 36.41 -12.95
CA PRO A 126 12.22 35.03 -12.81
C PRO A 126 12.14 34.28 -14.13
N HIS A 127 13.13 33.45 -14.41
CA HIS A 127 13.17 32.63 -15.64
C HIS A 127 14.12 31.44 -15.49
N TRP A 128 14.00 30.50 -16.43
CA TRP A 128 14.91 29.37 -16.57
C TRP A 128 15.98 29.64 -17.62
N VAL A 129 17.23 29.36 -17.28
CA VAL A 129 18.34 29.27 -18.23
C VAL A 129 18.47 27.82 -18.67
N ILE A 130 18.34 27.56 -19.97
CA ILE A 130 18.29 26.21 -20.55
C ILE A 130 19.53 25.96 -21.41
N ILE A 131 20.25 24.88 -21.11
CA ILE A 131 21.37 24.38 -21.90
C ILE A 131 20.99 22.98 -22.37
N THR A 132 20.68 22.81 -23.65
CA THR A 132 20.25 21.52 -24.21
C THR A 132 21.42 20.59 -24.51
N GLY A 133 21.16 19.29 -24.48
CA GLY A 133 22.10 18.21 -24.80
C GLY A 133 22.55 17.40 -23.59
N GLY A 134 23.16 16.25 -23.86
CA GLY A 134 23.51 15.24 -22.85
C GLY A 134 22.63 14.00 -22.97
N ASP A 135 22.55 13.24 -21.88
CA ASP A 135 21.79 12.00 -21.74
C ASP A 135 20.84 12.03 -20.51
N LYS A 136 20.69 13.21 -19.90
CA LYS A 136 19.94 13.44 -18.66
C LYS A 136 19.19 14.76 -18.69
N ILE A 137 18.16 14.87 -17.87
CA ILE A 137 17.51 16.13 -17.53
C ILE A 137 18.02 16.55 -16.15
N ILE A 138 18.58 17.74 -16.03
CA ILE A 138 19.12 18.28 -14.78
C ILE A 138 18.41 19.60 -14.48
N VAL A 139 17.79 19.72 -13.31
CA VAL A 139 17.07 20.93 -12.88
C VAL A 139 17.72 21.46 -11.60
N ASN A 140 18.34 22.63 -11.68
CA ASN A 140 18.98 23.32 -10.56
C ASN A 140 18.05 24.43 -10.07
N PHE A 141 17.68 24.41 -8.80
CA PHE A 141 16.68 25.31 -8.22
C PHE A 141 16.94 25.58 -6.72
N PRO A 142 16.34 26.62 -6.13
CA PRO A 142 16.38 26.84 -4.69
C PRO A 142 15.42 25.90 -3.94
N SER A 143 15.93 25.12 -2.98
CA SER A 143 15.13 24.22 -2.14
C SER A 143 14.26 24.97 -1.11
N ASP A 144 14.62 26.21 -0.80
CA ASP A 144 13.94 27.07 0.18
C ASP A 144 13.28 28.27 -0.51
N SER A 145 11.94 28.31 -0.45
CA SER A 145 11.14 29.43 -0.96
C SER A 145 11.47 30.80 -0.31
N THR A 146 12.16 30.81 0.83
CA THR A 146 12.60 32.01 1.52
C THR A 146 14.01 32.46 1.11
N ASP A 147 14.79 31.61 0.42
CA ASP A 147 16.12 31.91 -0.14
C ASP A 147 16.22 31.55 -1.63
N MET A 148 15.29 32.11 -2.43
CA MET A 148 15.18 31.86 -3.87
C MET A 148 16.43 32.22 -4.69
N GLY A 149 17.41 32.93 -4.10
CA GLY A 149 18.65 33.32 -4.77
C GLY A 149 19.75 32.26 -4.75
N ASN A 150 19.58 31.18 -3.97
CA ASN A 150 20.57 30.14 -3.79
C ASN A 150 20.07 28.82 -4.41
N ASN A 151 20.64 28.41 -5.55
CA ASN A 151 20.34 27.11 -6.14
C ASN A 151 21.17 26.02 -5.46
N ASP A 152 20.68 25.55 -4.32
CA ASP A 152 21.24 24.47 -3.51
C ASP A 152 20.68 23.08 -3.87
N ALA A 153 19.60 23.02 -4.65
CA ALA A 153 18.93 21.79 -5.04
C ALA A 153 19.22 21.39 -6.50
N THR A 154 19.40 20.09 -6.74
CA THR A 154 19.59 19.51 -8.08
C THR A 154 18.71 18.27 -8.24
N LEU A 155 17.68 18.35 -9.10
CA LEU A 155 16.92 17.20 -9.57
C LEU A 155 17.57 16.66 -10.86
N THR A 156 17.98 15.40 -10.86
CA THR A 156 18.53 14.72 -12.03
C THR A 156 17.62 13.56 -12.42
N ILE A 157 17.15 13.54 -13.67
CA ILE A 157 16.39 12.42 -14.24
C ILE A 157 17.25 11.76 -15.32
N TYR A 158 17.40 10.44 -15.24
CA TYR A 158 18.34 9.67 -16.04
C TYR A 158 17.86 8.23 -16.25
N ASN A 159 18.58 7.50 -17.12
CA ASN A 159 18.25 6.11 -17.48
C ASN A 159 16.80 5.90 -17.97
N TYR A 160 16.19 6.92 -18.56
CA TYR A 160 14.84 6.80 -19.11
C TYR A 160 14.82 5.79 -20.26
N GLN A 161 13.91 4.83 -20.20
CA GLN A 161 13.65 3.88 -21.28
C GLN A 161 12.15 3.71 -21.47
N GLU A 162 11.75 3.42 -22.70
CA GLU A 162 10.36 3.19 -23.10
C GLU A 162 10.24 1.98 -24.02
N ASP A 163 9.04 1.40 -24.07
CA ASP A 163 8.69 0.35 -25.02
C ASP A 163 8.28 0.94 -26.40
N VAL A 164 7.89 0.06 -27.33
CA VAL A 164 7.46 0.47 -28.68
C VAL A 164 6.15 1.29 -28.71
N ASN A 165 5.43 1.33 -27.59
CA ASN A 165 4.19 2.08 -27.39
C ASN A 165 4.42 3.33 -26.52
N TYR A 166 5.69 3.72 -26.29
CA TYR A 166 6.07 4.88 -25.47
C TYR A 166 5.63 4.77 -24.00
N ASN A 167 5.47 3.54 -23.49
CA ASN A 167 5.26 3.32 -22.06
C ASN A 167 6.62 3.29 -21.36
N PRO A 168 6.81 4.02 -20.25
CA PRO A 168 8.09 4.03 -19.55
C PRO A 168 8.37 2.65 -18.95
N THR A 169 9.54 2.10 -19.26
CA THR A 169 10.01 0.82 -18.72
C THR A 169 11.04 1.00 -17.63
N ILE A 170 11.84 2.08 -17.70
CA ILE A 170 12.83 2.42 -16.67
C ILE A 170 12.82 3.94 -16.46
N ILE A 171 12.79 4.37 -15.20
CA ILE A 171 13.04 5.76 -14.81
C ILE A 171 13.97 5.74 -13.59
N SER A 172 15.01 6.56 -13.61
CA SER A 172 15.80 6.89 -12.42
C SER A 172 15.78 8.40 -12.22
N ALA A 173 15.53 8.85 -11.00
CA ALA A 173 15.68 10.25 -10.65
C ALA A 173 16.23 10.41 -9.24
N GLU A 174 16.96 11.49 -9.00
CA GLU A 174 17.51 11.83 -7.70
C GLU A 174 17.39 13.34 -7.47
N LEU A 175 17.04 13.73 -6.25
CA LEU A 175 17.07 15.11 -5.79
C LEU A 175 18.11 15.24 -4.68
N GLU A 176 19.09 16.08 -4.91
CA GLU A 176 20.12 16.43 -3.94
C GLU A 176 19.94 17.85 -3.46
N VAL A 177 20.13 18.09 -2.16
CA VAL A 177 20.27 19.43 -1.55
C VAL A 177 21.60 19.47 -0.83
N ASP A 178 22.44 20.46 -1.15
CA ASP A 178 23.81 20.56 -0.62
C ASP A 178 24.62 19.26 -0.78
N ASP A 179 24.54 18.63 -1.96
CA ASP A 179 25.18 17.33 -2.30
C ASP A 179 24.70 16.14 -1.42
N VAL A 180 23.54 16.26 -0.77
CA VAL A 180 22.90 15.19 0.00
C VAL A 180 21.63 14.74 -0.71
N THR A 181 21.57 13.47 -1.12
CA THR A 181 20.36 12.88 -1.68
C THR A 181 19.24 12.86 -0.65
N ILE A 182 18.14 13.55 -0.97
CA ILE A 182 16.94 13.63 -0.14
C ILE A 182 15.73 12.97 -0.80
N VAL A 183 15.75 12.80 -2.13
CA VAL A 183 14.79 11.99 -2.89
C VAL A 183 15.54 11.09 -3.87
N GLU A 184 15.12 9.84 -4.01
CA GLU A 184 15.54 8.94 -5.08
C GLU A 184 14.29 8.22 -5.61
N ILE A 185 14.17 8.10 -6.92
CA ILE A 185 13.06 7.42 -7.59
C ILE A 185 13.68 6.37 -8.50
N THR A 186 13.23 5.13 -8.37
CA THR A 186 13.49 4.08 -9.32
C THR A 186 12.19 3.44 -9.74
N LEU A 187 11.95 3.38 -11.04
CA LEU A 187 10.83 2.66 -11.63
C LEU A 187 11.37 1.63 -12.61
N ASN A 188 10.86 0.41 -12.53
CA ASN A 188 11.00 -0.63 -13.53
C ASN A 188 9.61 -1.18 -13.86
N ALA A 189 9.24 -1.20 -15.13
CA ALA A 189 7.93 -1.66 -15.55
C ALA A 189 7.99 -2.48 -16.85
N SER A 190 7.01 -3.36 -17.00
CA SER A 190 6.69 -4.04 -18.25
C SER A 190 5.21 -3.93 -18.55
N TRP A 191 4.88 -3.93 -19.84
CA TRP A 191 3.55 -3.59 -20.33
C TRP A 191 3.07 -4.65 -21.32
N THR A 192 1.77 -4.91 -21.31
CA THR A 192 1.12 -5.72 -22.33
C THR A 192 1.08 -4.98 -23.66
N SER A 193 0.70 -5.66 -24.74
CA SER A 193 0.49 -5.01 -26.05
C SER A 193 -0.62 -3.97 -26.04
N GLU A 194 -1.49 -3.97 -25.04
CA GLU A 194 -2.59 -3.01 -24.86
C GLU A 194 -2.18 -1.83 -23.94
N SER A 195 -0.91 -1.78 -23.52
CA SER A 195 -0.36 -0.79 -22.58
C SER A 195 -0.92 -0.88 -21.16
N ASP A 196 -1.41 -2.06 -20.78
CA ASP A 196 -1.70 -2.37 -19.38
C ASP A 196 -0.41 -2.84 -18.68
N PRO A 197 -0.16 -2.49 -17.41
CA PRO A 197 1.04 -2.91 -16.71
C PRO A 197 1.00 -4.42 -16.42
N GLU A 198 2.03 -5.14 -16.82
CA GLU A 198 2.23 -6.56 -16.49
C GLU A 198 3.10 -6.70 -15.23
N THR A 199 4.15 -5.88 -15.12
CA THR A 199 4.93 -5.74 -13.89
C THR A 199 5.20 -4.27 -13.61
N LEU A 200 5.20 -3.89 -12.33
CA LEU A 200 5.68 -2.59 -11.85
C LEU A 200 6.52 -2.85 -10.62
N ASP A 201 7.69 -2.22 -10.53
CA ASP A 201 8.53 -2.16 -9.35
C ASP A 201 8.96 -0.70 -9.19
N ILE A 202 8.45 -0.06 -8.14
CA ILE A 202 8.73 1.32 -7.82
C ILE A 202 9.33 1.41 -6.42
N SER A 203 10.39 2.21 -6.30
CA SER A 203 10.96 2.63 -5.03
C SER A 203 11.14 4.14 -5.05
N VAL A 204 10.55 4.83 -4.08
CA VAL A 204 10.68 6.26 -3.84
C VAL A 204 11.32 6.44 -2.46
N TYR A 205 12.59 6.77 -2.43
CA TYR A 205 13.26 7.25 -1.24
C TYR A 205 12.90 8.70 -1.01
N LEU A 206 12.52 9.04 0.22
CA LEU A 206 12.20 10.37 0.68
C LEU A 206 12.75 10.50 2.10
N LYS A 207 14.00 10.91 2.26
CA LYS A 207 14.72 10.84 3.53
C LYS A 207 13.87 11.30 4.74
N PRO A 208 13.70 10.47 5.79
CA PRO A 208 14.24 9.12 6.01
C PRO A 208 13.33 7.95 5.53
N PHE A 209 12.24 8.23 4.84
CA PHE A 209 11.25 7.26 4.39
C PHE A 209 11.62 6.59 3.07
N THR A 210 11.09 5.39 2.81
CA THR A 210 11.15 4.73 1.51
C THR A 210 9.82 4.08 1.22
N PHE A 211 9.19 4.44 0.12
CA PHE A 211 7.97 3.85 -0.38
C PHE A 211 8.33 2.85 -1.45
N ASN A 212 7.94 1.59 -1.27
CA ASN A 212 8.10 0.55 -2.27
C ASN A 212 6.72 0.10 -2.73
N GLY A 213 6.55 -0.07 -4.03
CA GLY A 213 5.36 -0.63 -4.64
C GLY A 213 5.75 -1.67 -5.66
N ASP A 214 5.04 -2.79 -5.68
CA ASP A 214 5.18 -3.80 -6.70
C ASP A 214 3.82 -4.27 -7.21
N LEU A 215 3.77 -4.56 -8.50
CA LEU A 215 2.67 -5.19 -9.21
C LEU A 215 3.25 -6.33 -10.03
N ALA A 216 2.62 -7.49 -9.97
CA ALA A 216 2.92 -8.60 -10.84
C ALA A 216 1.63 -9.28 -11.30
N ILE A 217 1.35 -9.20 -12.61
CA ILE A 217 0.23 -9.90 -13.24
C ILE A 217 0.80 -11.04 -14.06
N THR A 218 0.30 -12.24 -13.81
CA THR A 218 0.58 -13.45 -14.61
C THR A 218 -0.70 -13.90 -15.29
N THR A 219 -0.63 -14.98 -16.09
CA THR A 219 -1.80 -15.52 -16.78
C THR A 219 -2.98 -15.83 -15.84
N THR A 220 -2.74 -16.28 -14.60
CA THR A 220 -3.81 -16.71 -13.69
C THR A 220 -3.70 -16.12 -12.28
N SER A 221 -2.84 -15.12 -12.07
CA SER A 221 -2.69 -14.43 -10.79
C SER A 221 -2.38 -12.97 -10.98
N ALA A 222 -2.73 -12.15 -9.99
CA ALA A 222 -2.29 -10.78 -9.86
C ALA A 222 -1.87 -10.54 -8.42
N GLU A 223 -0.76 -9.85 -8.21
CA GLU A 223 -0.21 -9.50 -6.91
C GLU A 223 0.11 -8.00 -6.91
N VAL A 224 -0.27 -7.30 -5.86
CA VAL A 224 0.11 -5.92 -5.59
C VAL A 224 0.61 -5.86 -4.17
N ASN A 225 1.82 -5.35 -3.95
CA ASN A 225 2.28 -4.99 -2.62
C ASN A 225 2.72 -3.53 -2.57
N PHE A 226 2.62 -2.97 -1.38
CA PHE A 226 3.09 -1.64 -1.05
C PHE A 226 3.69 -1.65 0.35
N SER A 227 4.76 -0.90 0.56
CA SER A 227 5.35 -0.74 1.88
C SER A 227 5.99 0.63 2.07
N ILE A 228 6.00 1.08 3.32
CA ILE A 228 6.69 2.29 3.76
C ILE A 228 7.69 1.88 4.82
N LEU A 229 8.95 2.24 4.59
CA LEU A 229 10.04 2.05 5.53
C LEU A 229 10.40 3.41 6.13
N LEU A 230 10.64 3.43 7.43
CA LEU A 230 11.35 4.50 8.13
C LEU A 230 12.79 4.05 8.34
N ASN A 231 13.73 4.66 7.61
CA ASN A 231 15.09 4.17 7.42
C ASN A 231 15.10 2.76 6.83
N THR A 232 15.27 1.72 7.67
CA THR A 232 15.26 0.30 7.27
C THR A 232 14.12 -0.47 7.91
N THR A 233 13.30 0.17 8.73
CA THR A 233 12.22 -0.47 9.49
C THR A 233 10.91 -0.25 8.75
N LYS A 234 10.24 -1.34 8.38
CA LYS A 234 8.90 -1.28 7.80
C LYS A 234 7.90 -0.76 8.85
N ILE A 235 7.29 0.39 8.58
CA ILE A 235 6.25 0.99 9.44
C ILE A 235 4.85 0.75 8.89
N PHE A 236 4.72 0.55 7.57
CA PHE A 236 3.46 0.21 6.92
C PHE A 236 3.70 -0.78 5.79
N SER A 237 2.76 -1.67 5.56
CA SER A 237 2.67 -2.43 4.31
C SER A 237 1.27 -2.95 4.07
N ALA A 238 0.87 -3.00 2.81
CA ALA A 238 -0.34 -3.67 2.38
C ALA A 238 0.00 -4.58 1.20
N GLY A 239 -0.75 -5.66 1.04
CA GLY A 239 -0.63 -6.53 -0.11
C GLY A 239 -1.93 -7.21 -0.44
N VAL A 240 -2.17 -7.46 -1.72
CA VAL A 240 -3.32 -8.19 -2.24
C VAL A 240 -2.84 -9.16 -3.30
N ASP A 241 -3.24 -10.42 -3.16
CA ASP A 241 -3.03 -11.48 -4.13
C ASP A 241 -4.39 -11.98 -4.61
N ALA A 242 -4.57 -12.06 -5.92
CA ALA A 242 -5.72 -12.63 -6.57
C ALA A 242 -5.30 -13.82 -7.43
N THR A 243 -6.13 -14.87 -7.44
CA THR A 243 -5.99 -15.98 -8.40
C THR A 243 -7.29 -16.16 -9.15
N PHE A 244 -7.17 -16.50 -10.44
CA PHE A 244 -8.30 -16.63 -11.36
C PHE A 244 -8.48 -18.09 -11.78
N THR A 245 -9.67 -18.43 -12.27
CA THR A 245 -9.96 -19.80 -12.75
C THR A 245 -9.15 -20.17 -13.99
N ASP A 246 -8.87 -19.19 -14.84
CA ASP A 246 -8.20 -19.36 -16.13
C ASP A 246 -7.59 -18.04 -16.64
N ALA A 247 -7.08 -18.07 -17.87
CA ALA A 247 -6.33 -16.99 -18.50
C ALA A 247 -7.17 -15.76 -18.88
N THR A 248 -8.51 -15.83 -18.88
CA THR A 248 -9.33 -14.64 -19.16
C THR A 248 -9.36 -13.69 -17.97
N GLN A 249 -8.99 -14.16 -16.77
CA GLN A 249 -9.04 -13.41 -15.51
C GLN A 249 -10.43 -12.83 -15.18
N GLU A 250 -11.51 -13.36 -15.77
CA GLU A 250 -12.86 -12.87 -15.55
C GLU A 250 -13.49 -13.41 -14.25
N VAL A 251 -13.08 -14.60 -13.82
CA VAL A 251 -13.65 -15.27 -12.64
C VAL A 251 -12.59 -15.44 -11.56
N LEU A 252 -12.78 -14.70 -10.46
CA LEU A 252 -11.92 -14.74 -9.29
C LEU A 252 -12.13 -16.06 -8.53
N LYS A 253 -11.03 -16.79 -8.32
CA LYS A 253 -11.04 -18.05 -7.58
C LYS A 253 -10.80 -17.83 -6.09
N LYS A 254 -9.75 -17.09 -5.76
CA LYS A 254 -9.32 -16.79 -4.39
C LYS A 254 -8.71 -15.39 -4.37
N VAL A 255 -8.97 -14.66 -3.29
CA VAL A 255 -8.26 -13.43 -2.96
C VAL A 255 -7.65 -13.57 -1.57
N SER A 256 -6.41 -13.14 -1.40
CA SER A 256 -5.80 -12.92 -0.10
C SER A 256 -5.25 -11.52 -0.04
N GLY A 257 -5.14 -10.99 1.17
CA GLY A 257 -4.52 -9.71 1.37
C GLY A 257 -4.21 -9.45 2.82
N TYR A 258 -3.47 -8.38 3.05
CA TYR A 258 -3.14 -7.92 4.37
C TYR A 258 -2.93 -6.42 4.38
N VAL A 259 -3.12 -5.84 5.56
CA VAL A 259 -2.65 -4.51 5.91
C VAL A 259 -1.91 -4.65 7.23
N GLN A 260 -0.72 -4.09 7.29
CA GLN A 260 0.16 -4.14 8.44
C GLN A 260 0.67 -2.74 8.74
N TYR A 261 0.53 -2.34 9.99
CA TYR A 261 1.16 -1.15 10.54
C TYR A 261 2.03 -1.58 11.71
N ARG A 262 3.33 -1.32 11.58
CA ARG A 262 4.38 -1.81 12.48
C ARG A 262 4.22 -3.30 12.72
N ASP A 263 4.01 -3.69 13.97
CA ASP A 263 3.95 -5.09 14.37
C ASP A 263 2.53 -5.67 14.26
N VAL A 264 1.50 -4.82 14.08
CA VAL A 264 0.10 -5.23 13.97
C VAL A 264 -0.26 -5.48 12.52
N LYS A 265 -0.70 -6.70 12.21
CA LYS A 265 -1.09 -7.16 10.87
C LYS A 265 -2.51 -7.71 10.88
N VAL A 266 -3.36 -7.12 10.05
CA VAL A 266 -4.66 -7.66 9.65
C VAL A 266 -4.45 -8.41 8.34
N SER A 267 -4.90 -9.66 8.26
CA SER A 267 -4.80 -10.46 7.05
C SER A 267 -6.08 -11.24 6.80
N ALA A 268 -6.45 -11.41 5.54
CA ALA A 268 -7.62 -12.16 5.12
C ALA A 268 -7.31 -13.00 3.88
N SER A 269 -7.92 -14.17 3.78
CA SER A 269 -7.85 -15.06 2.63
C SER A 269 -9.24 -15.65 2.39
N VAL A 270 -9.84 -15.33 1.25
CA VAL A 270 -11.21 -15.67 0.89
C VAL A 270 -11.23 -16.58 -0.33
N ASN A 271 -11.87 -17.74 -0.21
CA ASN A 271 -12.13 -18.64 -1.32
C ASN A 271 -13.43 -18.27 -2.04
N VAL A 272 -13.33 -17.26 -2.91
CA VAL A 272 -14.45 -16.67 -3.63
C VAL A 272 -15.23 -17.71 -4.43
N SER A 273 -14.54 -18.65 -5.09
CA SER A 273 -15.19 -19.69 -5.88
C SER A 273 -16.11 -20.59 -5.04
N ASN A 274 -15.69 -20.94 -3.82
CA ASN A 274 -16.51 -21.77 -2.93
C ASN A 274 -17.70 -20.98 -2.38
N ILE A 275 -17.50 -19.72 -2.00
CA ILE A 275 -18.60 -18.84 -1.55
C ILE A 275 -19.64 -18.68 -2.66
N MET A 276 -19.22 -18.42 -3.90
CA MET A 276 -20.15 -18.34 -5.04
C MET A 276 -20.93 -19.65 -5.22
N THR A 277 -20.27 -20.80 -5.07
CA THR A 277 -20.94 -22.12 -5.11
C THR A 277 -21.99 -22.26 -4.01
N ILE A 278 -21.69 -21.81 -2.79
CA ILE A 278 -22.64 -21.80 -1.66
C ILE A 278 -23.86 -20.93 -1.99
N LEU A 279 -23.65 -19.71 -2.50
CA LEU A 279 -24.72 -18.78 -2.84
C LEU A 279 -25.59 -19.29 -4.00
N GLU A 280 -24.98 -19.85 -5.05
CA GLU A 280 -25.70 -20.47 -6.16
C GLU A 280 -26.55 -21.66 -5.69
N GLN A 281 -26.07 -22.46 -4.73
CA GLN A 281 -26.85 -23.55 -4.17
C GLN A 281 -28.08 -23.04 -3.40
N VAL A 282 -27.94 -21.93 -2.67
CA VAL A 282 -29.07 -21.26 -1.98
C VAL A 282 -30.08 -20.74 -2.98
N GLU A 283 -29.64 -20.01 -4.02
CA GLU A 283 -30.53 -19.46 -5.06
C GLU A 283 -31.30 -20.56 -5.81
N ASN A 284 -30.64 -21.68 -6.10
CA ASN A 284 -31.25 -22.81 -6.81
C ASN A 284 -32.06 -23.75 -5.90
N GLU A 285 -32.27 -23.43 -4.62
CA GLU A 285 -32.95 -24.29 -3.64
C GLU A 285 -32.32 -25.69 -3.50
N THR A 286 -31.00 -25.78 -3.71
CA THR A 286 -30.20 -27.02 -3.60
C THR A 286 -29.23 -27.01 -2.42
N SER A 287 -29.21 -25.92 -1.65
CA SER A 287 -28.37 -25.74 -0.48
C SER A 287 -28.56 -26.87 0.55
N PRO A 288 -27.46 -27.44 1.08
CA PRO A 288 -27.54 -28.36 2.21
C PRO A 288 -27.81 -27.64 3.55
N TYR A 289 -27.63 -26.32 3.60
CA TYR A 289 -27.79 -25.50 4.81
C TYR A 289 -29.26 -25.16 5.04
N THR A 290 -29.74 -25.48 6.24
CA THR A 290 -31.15 -25.37 6.63
C THR A 290 -31.45 -24.16 7.49
N THR A 291 -30.43 -23.56 8.12
CA THR A 291 -30.56 -22.32 8.91
C THR A 291 -29.58 -21.25 8.43
N ILE A 292 -29.81 -20.00 8.86
CA ILE A 292 -28.90 -18.89 8.54
C ILE A 292 -27.56 -19.09 9.24
N GLU A 293 -27.57 -19.61 10.47
CA GLU A 293 -26.36 -19.95 11.22
C GLU A 293 -25.49 -20.96 10.47
N GLU A 294 -26.08 -22.06 9.96
CA GLU A 294 -25.34 -23.05 9.16
C GLU A 294 -24.75 -22.45 7.88
N LEU A 295 -25.45 -21.49 7.27
CA LEU A 295 -24.96 -20.77 6.09
C LEU A 295 -23.81 -19.82 6.44
N VAL A 296 -23.90 -19.09 7.55
CA VAL A 296 -22.83 -18.19 8.03
C VAL A 296 -21.58 -18.98 8.37
N ASP A 297 -21.71 -20.11 9.07
CA ASP A 297 -20.59 -21.01 9.38
C ASP A 297 -19.92 -21.52 8.10
N ALA A 298 -20.69 -21.95 7.11
CA ALA A 298 -20.16 -22.41 5.83
C ALA A 298 -19.42 -21.30 5.05
N VAL A 299 -19.86 -20.05 5.15
CA VAL A 299 -19.14 -18.91 4.57
C VAL A 299 -17.87 -18.60 5.36
N ASN A 300 -17.91 -18.64 6.69
CA ASN A 300 -16.74 -18.45 7.56
C ASN A 300 -15.66 -19.51 7.29
N ASP A 301 -16.02 -20.75 6.99
CA ASP A 301 -15.06 -21.80 6.63
C ASP A 301 -14.26 -21.48 5.35
N GLU A 302 -14.79 -20.59 4.50
CA GLU A 302 -14.13 -20.12 3.27
C GLU A 302 -13.39 -18.78 3.44
N ILE A 303 -13.36 -18.24 4.67
CA ILE A 303 -12.69 -16.99 5.05
C ILE A 303 -11.69 -17.26 6.18
N ASP A 304 -10.39 -17.21 5.89
CA ASP A 304 -9.34 -17.15 6.92
C ASP A 304 -8.93 -15.69 7.12
N ALA A 305 -9.54 -15.03 8.10
CA ALA A 305 -9.23 -13.65 8.45
C ALA A 305 -8.81 -13.51 9.92
N LYS A 306 -7.75 -12.75 10.18
CA LYS A 306 -7.14 -12.63 11.50
C LYS A 306 -6.35 -11.34 11.68
N VAL A 307 -6.23 -10.96 12.95
CA VAL A 307 -5.34 -9.90 13.43
C VAL A 307 -4.21 -10.55 14.20
N THR A 308 -2.98 -10.12 13.94
CA THR A 308 -1.78 -10.61 14.62
C THR A 308 -0.89 -9.46 15.08
N LYS A 309 -0.11 -9.65 16.14
CA LYS A 309 0.98 -8.76 16.55
C LYS A 309 2.25 -9.57 16.74
N ASP A 310 3.34 -9.20 16.05
CA ASP A 310 4.61 -9.96 16.10
C ASP A 310 4.42 -11.45 15.77
N GLY A 311 3.45 -11.78 14.91
CA GLY A 311 3.04 -13.15 14.60
C GLY A 311 2.12 -13.81 15.62
N ALA A 312 1.94 -13.24 16.83
CA ALA A 312 0.98 -13.73 17.82
C ALA A 312 -0.46 -13.42 17.38
N LEU A 313 -1.37 -14.39 17.49
CA LEU A 313 -2.79 -14.17 17.20
C LEU A 313 -3.40 -13.21 18.23
N ILE A 314 -4.02 -12.13 17.75
CA ILE A 314 -4.87 -11.24 18.55
C ILE A 314 -6.31 -11.74 18.54
N ALA A 315 -6.88 -11.87 17.35
CA ALA A 315 -8.27 -12.28 17.15
C ALA A 315 -8.45 -12.86 15.76
N LYS A 316 -9.42 -13.76 15.61
CA LYS A 316 -9.98 -14.11 14.30
C LYS A 316 -11.04 -13.09 13.91
N ILE A 317 -11.19 -12.85 12.63
CA ILE A 317 -12.27 -12.03 12.06
C ILE A 317 -13.28 -13.00 11.47
N GLU A 318 -14.51 -12.99 11.96
CA GLU A 318 -15.59 -13.88 11.53
C GLU A 318 -16.85 -13.06 11.25
N LEU A 319 -17.76 -13.62 10.46
CA LEU A 319 -19.14 -13.15 10.34
C LEU A 319 -19.97 -13.72 11.49
N ASP A 320 -20.83 -12.92 12.09
CA ASP A 320 -21.74 -13.35 13.17
C ASP A 320 -23.12 -12.69 13.05
N LEU A 321 -24.14 -13.33 13.61
CA LEU A 321 -25.51 -12.84 13.67
C LEU A 321 -25.75 -12.15 15.01
N VAL A 322 -25.82 -10.83 15.01
CA VAL A 322 -26.08 -10.04 16.22
C VAL A 322 -27.56 -9.70 16.32
N TYR A 323 -28.11 -9.86 17.52
CA TYR A 323 -29.48 -9.48 17.83
C TYR A 323 -29.55 -7.99 18.14
N ASN A 324 -30.32 -7.25 17.34
CA ASN A 324 -30.67 -5.88 17.66
C ASN A 324 -31.86 -5.86 18.63
N ASP A 325 -31.59 -5.60 19.90
CA ASP A 325 -32.60 -5.53 20.97
C ASP A 325 -33.67 -4.46 20.70
N ASP A 326 -33.37 -3.43 19.90
CA ASP A 326 -34.30 -2.35 19.58
C ASP A 326 -35.27 -2.70 18.45
N VAL A 327 -34.96 -3.71 17.62
CA VAL A 327 -35.80 -4.16 16.50
C VAL A 327 -35.92 -5.69 16.45
N PRO A 328 -36.64 -6.32 17.41
CA PRO A 328 -36.94 -7.73 17.32
C PRO A 328 -37.88 -8.01 16.13
N PRO A 329 -37.60 -8.99 15.24
CA PRO A 329 -36.61 -10.06 15.33
C PRO A 329 -35.53 -10.00 14.21
N VAL A 330 -34.97 -8.84 13.92
CA VAL A 330 -33.98 -8.72 12.83
C VAL A 330 -32.60 -9.12 13.36
N GLN A 331 -32.12 -10.30 12.94
CA GLN A 331 -30.71 -10.65 13.06
C GLN A 331 -29.93 -9.85 12.01
N GLU A 332 -28.89 -9.14 12.43
CA GLU A 332 -28.01 -8.40 11.55
C GLU A 332 -26.70 -9.17 11.41
N LEU A 333 -26.28 -9.44 10.17
CA LEU A 333 -24.98 -10.02 9.88
C LEU A 333 -23.92 -8.94 10.07
N THR A 334 -22.94 -9.17 10.93
CA THR A 334 -21.86 -8.23 11.21
C THR A 334 -20.51 -8.93 11.24
N VAL A 335 -19.44 -8.14 11.13
CA VAL A 335 -18.07 -8.62 11.25
C VAL A 335 -17.63 -8.48 12.71
N VAL A 336 -17.19 -9.57 13.32
CA VAL A 336 -16.75 -9.63 14.71
C VAL A 336 -15.29 -10.03 14.83
N LEU A 337 -14.64 -9.56 15.89
CA LEU A 337 -13.39 -10.10 16.41
C LEU A 337 -13.71 -11.20 17.42
N LYS A 338 -13.19 -12.39 17.17
CA LYS A 338 -13.27 -13.54 18.08
C LYS A 338 -11.92 -13.75 18.75
N PHE A 339 -11.88 -13.52 20.05
CA PHE A 339 -10.67 -13.62 20.86
C PHE A 339 -10.41 -15.07 21.30
N SER A 340 -9.20 -15.33 21.80
CA SER A 340 -8.77 -16.67 22.24
C SER A 340 -9.57 -17.24 23.40
N ASP A 341 -10.25 -16.40 24.19
CA ASP A 341 -11.14 -16.82 25.28
C ASP A 341 -12.55 -17.18 24.82
N GLY A 342 -12.82 -17.05 23.52
CA GLY A 342 -14.11 -17.34 22.88
C GLY A 342 -15.10 -16.18 22.93
N THR A 343 -14.73 -15.03 23.49
CA THR A 343 -15.56 -13.82 23.42
C THR A 343 -15.55 -13.23 22.01
N THR A 344 -16.67 -12.62 21.62
CA THR A 344 -16.84 -11.92 20.35
C THR A 344 -17.22 -10.46 20.58
N GLU A 345 -16.67 -9.57 19.78
CA GLU A 345 -17.02 -8.14 19.79
C GLU A 345 -17.08 -7.60 18.35
N PRO A 346 -17.93 -6.60 18.04
CA PRO A 346 -17.93 -5.97 16.72
C PRO A 346 -16.54 -5.47 16.34
N ALA A 347 -16.11 -5.71 15.10
CA ALA A 347 -14.78 -5.33 14.64
C ALA A 347 -14.67 -3.83 14.33
N GLN A 348 -15.76 -3.20 13.85
CA GLN A 348 -15.77 -1.82 13.38
C GLN A 348 -15.11 -0.80 14.35
N PRO A 349 -15.43 -0.78 15.65
CA PRO A 349 -14.86 0.22 16.58
C PRO A 349 -13.33 0.16 16.69
N TYR A 350 -12.71 -0.98 16.37
CA TYR A 350 -11.26 -1.18 16.45
C TYR A 350 -10.51 -0.73 15.19
N PHE A 351 -11.20 -0.57 14.06
CA PHE A 351 -10.58 -0.22 12.78
C PHE A 351 -11.00 1.15 12.26
N GLU A 352 -12.02 1.78 12.84
CA GLU A 352 -12.53 3.08 12.39
C GLU A 352 -11.45 4.17 12.44
N GLY A 353 -10.70 4.28 13.54
CA GLY A 353 -9.59 5.23 13.68
C GLY A 353 -8.50 4.98 12.63
N PHE A 354 -8.07 3.73 12.51
CA PHE A 354 -7.08 3.31 11.53
C PHE A 354 -7.48 3.66 10.08
N ILE A 355 -8.71 3.32 9.69
CA ILE A 355 -9.25 3.62 8.35
C ILE A 355 -9.31 5.13 8.14
N SER A 356 -9.77 5.89 9.12
CA SER A 356 -9.85 7.35 9.05
C SER A 356 -8.48 7.98 8.82
N SER A 357 -7.45 7.55 9.55
CA SER A 357 -6.10 8.10 9.38
C SER A 357 -5.45 7.71 8.05
N ILE A 358 -5.73 6.52 7.52
CA ILE A 358 -5.30 6.16 6.16
C ILE A 358 -6.00 7.04 5.12
N ASP A 359 -7.31 7.25 5.27
CA ASP A 359 -8.09 8.10 4.37
C ASP A 359 -7.61 9.56 4.41
N GLU A 360 -7.34 10.08 5.61
CA GLU A 360 -6.73 11.41 5.79
C GLU A 360 -5.36 11.52 5.15
N PHE A 361 -4.52 10.47 5.26
CA PHE A 361 -3.21 10.45 4.63
C PHE A 361 -3.31 10.49 3.10
N PHE A 362 -4.12 9.62 2.50
CA PHE A 362 -4.31 9.62 1.06
C PHE A 362 -4.95 10.91 0.58
N THR A 363 -5.95 11.44 1.29
CA THR A 363 -6.54 12.75 1.00
C THR A 363 -5.50 13.86 1.06
N TYR A 364 -4.61 13.85 2.06
CA TYR A 364 -3.51 14.81 2.13
C TYR A 364 -2.57 14.70 0.93
N LEU A 365 -2.20 13.49 0.53
CA LEU A 365 -1.36 13.29 -0.65
C LEU A 365 -2.08 13.79 -1.90
N ASP A 366 -3.35 13.42 -2.10
CA ASP A 366 -4.18 13.90 -3.20
C ASP A 366 -4.18 15.44 -3.24
N ASP A 367 -4.55 16.10 -2.14
CA ASP A 367 -4.56 17.56 -2.02
C ASP A 367 -3.17 18.17 -2.30
N TYR A 368 -2.10 17.54 -1.80
CA TYR A 368 -0.73 18.01 -1.96
C TYR A 368 -0.30 18.01 -3.44
N PHE A 369 -0.66 16.98 -4.21
CA PHE A 369 -0.35 16.90 -5.65
C PHE A 369 -1.39 17.61 -6.54
N GLU A 370 -2.58 17.94 -6.02
CA GLU A 370 -3.60 18.68 -6.77
C GLU A 370 -3.50 20.21 -6.65
N MET A 371 -2.73 20.76 -5.69
CA MET A 371 -2.50 22.20 -5.57
C MET A 371 -1.74 22.76 -6.78
N LYS A 372 -2.50 23.25 -7.78
CA LYS A 372 -2.05 24.05 -8.93
C LYS A 372 -2.56 25.49 -8.89
#